data_AF-A0A0F8UPQ5-F1
#
_entry.id   AF-A0A0F8UPQ5-F1
#
_cell.length_a   1.000
_cell.length_b   1.000
_cell.length_c   1.000
_cell.angle_alpha   90.00
_cell.angle_beta   90.00
_cell.angle_gamma   90.00
#
_symmetry.space_group_name_H-M   'P 1'
#
loop_
_entity.id
_entity.type
_entity.pdbx_description
1 polymer ?
#
loop_
_entity_poly.entity_id
_entity_poly.type
_entity_poly.pdbx_seq_one_letter_code
_entity_poly.pdbx_strand_id
1 'polypeptide(L)'
;MSPTKLHKKSAPASVPQPTPFVPNVETFLTLIGRNMSKHASKLPSWEQLFTLSSPELRELGIEPARQRRYLLRKREKFRQGIYGPGGDLEKVVDGVAQLRVAELPLELSSSAGSSSSSSSSSSSSSSSSASSSLTSTATLSPGMKRVIVNLAPDATGYQHEASNQVKKFAHMKIHNGFMIKGPFLQPIKGSNGSAALIKVEEGMWEDKLGQKVDGGERRRAEVRAKKRSEERRKGLA
;
A
#
# COMPACT_ATOMS: atom_id res chain seq x y z
N MET A 1 23.22 38.31 -17.99
CA MET A 1 22.37 37.71 -16.94
C MET A 1 21.16 37.08 -17.62
N SER A 2 21.16 35.76 -17.81
CA SER A 2 20.08 35.07 -18.53
C SER A 2 18.90 34.78 -17.59
N PRO A 3 17.66 35.11 -17.97
CA PRO A 3 16.49 34.89 -17.12
C PRO A 3 16.23 33.39 -16.95
N THR A 4 15.98 33.01 -15.70
CA THR A 4 15.68 31.64 -15.26
C THR A 4 14.42 31.10 -15.95
N LYS A 5 14.55 29.86 -16.42
CA LYS A 5 13.58 29.06 -17.19
C LYS A 5 12.18 29.09 -16.56
N LEU A 6 11.17 29.49 -17.34
CA LEU A 6 9.76 29.47 -16.99
C LEU A 6 9.30 28.10 -16.48
N HIS A 7 8.65 28.06 -15.32
CA HIS A 7 7.86 26.91 -14.89
C HIS A 7 6.71 26.69 -15.89
N LYS A 8 6.82 25.65 -16.72
CA LYS A 8 5.75 25.23 -17.62
C LYS A 8 4.54 24.90 -16.75
N LYS A 9 3.48 25.72 -16.84
CA LYS A 9 2.21 25.45 -16.14
C LYS A 9 1.69 24.11 -16.67
N SER A 10 1.84 23.05 -15.88
CA SER A 10 1.23 21.75 -16.18
C SER A 10 -0.29 21.95 -16.29
N ALA A 11 -0.91 21.27 -17.25
CA ALA A 11 -2.36 21.17 -17.30
C ALA A 11 -2.90 20.70 -15.93
N PRO A 12 -4.10 21.15 -15.51
CA PRO A 12 -4.69 20.71 -14.26
C PRO A 12 -4.81 19.19 -14.29
N ALA A 13 -4.15 18.53 -13.34
CA ALA A 13 -4.13 17.08 -13.31
C ALA A 13 -5.53 16.54 -12.99
N SER A 14 -5.94 15.51 -13.73
CA SER A 14 -7.24 14.83 -13.56
C SER A 14 -7.44 14.38 -12.10
N VAL A 15 -8.69 14.41 -11.65
CA VAL A 15 -9.09 13.89 -10.34
C VAL A 15 -9.24 12.36 -10.48
N PRO A 16 -8.48 11.56 -9.72
CA PRO A 16 -8.58 10.12 -9.75
C PRO A 16 -9.91 9.67 -9.11
N GLN A 17 -10.48 8.57 -9.59
CA GLN A 17 -11.66 7.98 -8.97
C GLN A 17 -11.30 7.40 -7.58
N PRO A 18 -12.23 7.46 -6.60
CA PRO A 18 -12.02 6.81 -5.31
C PRO A 18 -11.92 5.30 -5.48
N THR A 19 -11.08 4.65 -4.67
CA THR A 19 -10.96 3.19 -4.66
C THR A 19 -11.90 2.60 -3.60
N PRO A 20 -12.33 1.33 -3.71
CA PRO A 20 -13.16 0.71 -2.68
C PRO A 20 -12.52 0.73 -1.28
N PHE A 21 -11.19 0.65 -1.22
CA PHE A 21 -10.44 0.77 0.02
C PHE A 21 -10.34 2.22 0.55
N VAL A 22 -10.43 3.22 -0.34
CA VAL A 22 -10.40 4.65 0.00
C VAL A 22 -11.61 5.37 -0.61
N PRO A 23 -12.80 5.19 -0.02
CA PRO A 23 -14.03 5.76 -0.58
C PRO A 23 -14.20 7.26 -0.27
N ASN A 24 -13.57 7.77 0.81
CA ASN A 24 -13.85 9.09 1.36
C ASN A 24 -12.55 9.91 1.53
N VAL A 25 -12.68 11.24 1.66
CA VAL A 25 -11.56 12.11 2.02
C VAL A 25 -11.00 11.77 3.41
N GLU A 26 -11.88 11.52 4.38
CA GLU A 26 -11.50 11.15 5.74
C GLU A 26 -10.65 9.88 5.80
N THR A 27 -11.04 8.85 5.04
CA THR A 27 -10.28 7.60 4.99
C THR A 27 -8.91 7.81 4.36
N PHE A 28 -8.81 8.59 3.28
CA PHE A 28 -7.52 8.97 2.69
C PHE A 28 -6.60 9.70 3.68
N LEU A 29 -7.13 10.71 4.39
CA LEU A 29 -6.35 11.50 5.34
C LEU A 29 -5.91 10.67 6.56
N THR A 30 -6.73 9.71 6.98
CA THR A 30 -6.42 8.78 8.07
C THR A 30 -5.30 7.81 7.64
N LEU A 31 -5.38 7.25 6.43
CA LEU A 31 -4.38 6.32 5.89
C LEU A 31 -2.99 6.95 5.76
N ILE A 32 -2.90 8.19 5.28
CA ILE A 32 -1.60 8.88 5.15
C ILE A 32 -1.00 9.29 6.50
N GLY A 33 -1.77 9.25 7.59
CA GLY A 33 -1.33 9.52 8.96
C GLY A 33 -0.89 10.96 9.21
N ARG A 34 0.13 11.13 10.06
CA ARG A 34 0.68 12.45 10.47
C ARG A 34 -0.36 13.43 11.03
N ASN A 35 -1.39 12.92 11.71
CA ASN A 35 -2.52 13.70 12.22
C ASN A 35 -3.28 14.49 11.13
N MET A 36 -3.25 14.07 9.87
CA MET A 36 -3.95 14.76 8.77
C MET A 36 -5.47 14.65 8.87
N SER A 37 -5.97 13.63 9.58
CA SER A 37 -7.40 13.45 9.90
C SER A 37 -8.03 14.68 10.56
N LYS A 38 -7.26 15.46 11.32
CA LYS A 38 -7.72 16.71 11.96
C LYS A 38 -8.18 17.78 10.97
N HIS A 39 -7.72 17.70 9.72
CA HIS A 39 -8.07 18.66 8.67
C HIS A 39 -9.21 18.19 7.77
N ALA A 40 -9.84 17.04 8.07
CA ALA A 40 -10.92 16.49 7.25
C ALA A 40 -12.09 17.45 7.07
N SER A 41 -12.52 18.13 8.13
CA SER A 41 -13.64 19.09 8.07
C SER A 41 -13.38 20.28 7.14
N LYS A 42 -12.12 20.54 6.78
CA LYS A 42 -11.72 21.63 5.87
C LYS A 42 -11.74 21.21 4.40
N LEU A 43 -11.85 19.90 4.13
CA LEU A 43 -11.82 19.29 2.81
C LEU A 43 -13.06 18.40 2.61
N PRO A 44 -14.25 18.99 2.43
CA PRO A 44 -15.51 18.23 2.40
C PRO A 44 -15.68 17.36 1.15
N SER A 45 -15.06 17.71 0.01
CA SER A 45 -15.22 16.98 -1.25
C SER A 45 -13.93 16.31 -1.73
N TRP A 46 -14.08 15.13 -2.34
CA TRP A 46 -12.99 14.39 -2.99
C TRP A 46 -12.33 15.22 -4.10
N GLU A 47 -13.13 15.93 -4.89
CA GLU A 47 -12.62 16.79 -5.96
C GLU A 47 -11.79 17.95 -5.42
N GLN A 48 -12.22 18.56 -4.31
CA GLN A 48 -11.46 19.62 -3.65
C GLN A 48 -10.13 19.10 -3.13
N LEU A 49 -10.10 17.89 -2.55
CA LEU A 49 -8.85 17.28 -2.07
C LEU A 49 -7.81 17.17 -3.19
N PHE A 50 -8.20 16.82 -4.42
CA PHE A 50 -7.27 16.67 -5.56
C PHE A 50 -7.07 17.94 -6.39
N THR A 51 -7.92 18.94 -6.26
CA THR A 51 -7.83 20.18 -7.05
C THR A 51 -7.03 21.27 -6.34
N LEU A 52 -7.22 21.43 -5.04
CA LEU A 52 -6.69 22.58 -4.29
C LEU A 52 -5.17 22.70 -4.36
N SER A 53 -4.68 23.94 -4.51
CA SER A 53 -3.26 24.26 -4.62
C SER A 53 -2.60 24.52 -3.25
N SER A 54 -1.27 24.57 -3.21
CA SER A 54 -0.52 24.84 -1.98
C SER A 54 -0.91 26.14 -1.24
N PRO A 55 -1.08 27.31 -1.91
CA PRO A 55 -1.52 28.53 -1.25
C PRO A 55 -2.97 28.42 -0.72
N GLU A 56 -3.89 27.84 -1.49
CA GLU A 56 -5.28 27.62 -1.04
C GLU A 56 -5.34 26.73 0.21
N LEU A 57 -4.55 25.65 0.25
CA LEU A 57 -4.44 24.80 1.44
C LEU A 57 -3.91 25.57 2.66
N ARG A 58 -3.12 26.63 2.46
CA ARG A 58 -2.68 27.52 3.55
C ARG A 58 -3.84 28.35 4.07
N GLU A 59 -4.63 28.92 3.17
CA GLU A 59 -5.77 29.78 3.51
C GLU A 59 -6.86 29.00 4.25
N LEU A 60 -7.06 27.73 3.90
CA LEU A 60 -7.90 26.80 4.66
C LEU A 60 -7.30 26.43 6.04
N GLY A 61 -6.05 26.83 6.31
CA GLY A 61 -5.37 26.61 7.58
C GLY A 61 -4.83 25.18 7.75
N ILE A 62 -4.39 24.53 6.68
CA ILE A 62 -3.58 23.30 6.77
C ILE A 62 -2.14 23.74 7.00
N GLU A 63 -1.75 23.79 8.27
CA GLU A 63 -0.41 24.19 8.71
C GLU A 63 0.13 23.16 9.70
N PRO A 64 1.44 22.85 9.68
CA PRO A 64 2.57 23.55 9.04
C PRO A 64 2.80 23.23 7.55
N ALA A 65 3.65 24.03 6.88
CA ALA A 65 4.00 23.85 5.46
C ALA A 65 4.51 22.43 5.10
N ARG A 66 5.12 21.71 6.05
CA ARG A 66 5.54 20.31 5.86
C ARG A 66 4.35 19.37 5.63
N GLN A 67 3.23 19.57 6.31
CA GLN A 67 2.00 18.79 6.12
C GLN A 67 1.39 19.06 4.74
N ARG A 68 1.33 20.33 4.30
CA ARG A 68 0.86 20.66 2.94
C ARG A 68 1.68 19.99 1.84
N ARG A 69 3.01 20.09 1.91
CA ARG A 69 3.91 19.41 0.95
C ARG A 69 3.75 17.89 0.99
N TYR A 70 3.55 17.33 2.19
CA TYR A 70 3.30 15.90 2.37
C TYR A 70 2.00 15.45 1.71
N LEU A 71 0.90 16.18 1.93
CA LEU A 71 -0.41 15.90 1.34
C LEU A 71 -0.35 15.96 -0.19
N LEU A 72 0.24 17.02 -0.76
CA LEU A 72 0.40 17.17 -2.21
C LEU A 72 1.17 16.00 -2.83
N ARG A 73 2.24 15.55 -2.16
CA ARG A 73 3.01 14.38 -2.61
C ARG A 73 2.20 13.08 -2.52
N LYS A 74 1.37 12.90 -1.49
CA LYS A 74 0.52 11.70 -1.35
C LYS A 74 -0.62 11.70 -2.37
N ARG A 75 -1.22 12.86 -2.67
CA ARG A 75 -2.17 13.04 -3.77
C ARG A 75 -1.57 12.63 -5.11
N GLU A 76 -0.34 13.07 -5.39
CA GLU A 76 0.33 12.75 -6.65
C GLU A 76 0.63 11.24 -6.77
N LYS A 77 1.08 10.61 -5.67
CA LYS A 77 1.24 9.14 -5.63
C LYS A 77 -0.07 8.40 -5.92
N PHE A 78 -1.18 8.88 -5.34
CA PHE A 78 -2.50 8.30 -5.57
C PHE A 78 -2.94 8.45 -7.03
N ARG A 79 -2.71 9.62 -7.66
CA ARG A 79 -2.97 9.83 -9.09
C ARG A 79 -2.19 8.87 -10.00
N GLN A 80 -0.96 8.54 -9.61
CA GLN A 80 -0.10 7.61 -10.35
C GLN A 80 -0.49 6.14 -10.13
N GLY A 81 -1.51 5.84 -9.31
CA GLY A 81 -1.87 4.48 -8.94
C GLY A 81 -0.86 3.81 -8.00
N ILE A 82 0.06 4.58 -7.40
CA ILE A 82 1.05 4.06 -6.45
C ILE A 82 0.44 4.14 -5.05
N TYR A 83 -0.35 3.13 -4.73
CA TYR A 83 -0.99 3.01 -3.42
C TYR A 83 -0.08 2.33 -2.40
N GLY A 84 -0.41 2.49 -1.12
CA GLY A 84 0.20 1.68 -0.07
C GLY A 84 -0.49 0.32 0.07
N PRO A 85 -0.18 -0.44 1.12
CA PRO A 85 -0.85 -1.71 1.42
C PRO A 85 -2.38 -1.58 1.32
N GLY A 86 -3.04 -2.52 0.64
CA GLY A 86 -4.50 -2.55 0.54
C GLY A 86 -5.15 -1.58 -0.46
N GLY A 87 -4.41 -0.68 -1.11
CA GLY A 87 -5.02 0.25 -2.06
C GLY A 87 -5.60 -0.40 -3.33
N ASP A 88 -5.06 -1.57 -3.72
CA ASP A 88 -5.50 -2.34 -4.90
C ASP A 88 -6.71 -3.25 -4.61
N LEU A 89 -7.28 -3.17 -3.40
CA LEU A 89 -8.36 -4.07 -2.98
C LEU A 89 -9.71 -3.61 -3.52
N GLU A 90 -10.38 -4.53 -4.21
CA GLU A 90 -11.70 -4.28 -4.81
C GLU A 90 -12.87 -4.61 -3.88
N LYS A 91 -12.83 -5.79 -3.25
CA LYS A 91 -13.86 -6.26 -2.33
C LYS A 91 -13.54 -5.78 -0.93
N VAL A 92 -14.03 -4.60 -0.58
CA VAL A 92 -13.84 -3.97 0.73
C VAL A 92 -15.22 -3.63 1.29
N VAL A 93 -15.49 -4.01 2.53
CA VAL A 93 -16.75 -3.71 3.24
C VAL A 93 -16.38 -3.01 4.54
N ASP A 94 -16.94 -1.82 4.78
CA ASP A 94 -16.69 -1.01 5.99
C ASP A 94 -15.20 -0.78 6.32
N GLY A 95 -14.37 -0.64 5.28
CA GLY A 95 -12.91 -0.46 5.44
C GLY A 95 -12.18 -1.72 5.91
N VAL A 96 -12.82 -2.89 5.82
CA VAL A 96 -12.23 -4.20 6.09
C VAL A 96 -12.29 -5.04 4.82
N ALA A 97 -11.19 -5.73 4.53
CA ALA A 97 -11.12 -6.70 3.44
C ALA A 97 -10.46 -7.99 3.93
N GLN A 98 -10.84 -9.11 3.32
CA GLN A 98 -10.25 -10.40 3.62
C GLN A 98 -9.36 -10.84 2.46
N LEU A 99 -8.10 -11.13 2.77
CA LEU A 99 -7.19 -11.79 1.85
C LEU A 99 -7.09 -13.26 2.20
N ARG A 100 -7.17 -14.12 1.18
CA ARG A 100 -7.07 -15.58 1.35
C ARG A 100 -6.21 -16.23 0.28
N VAL A 101 -5.43 -17.23 0.65
CA VAL A 101 -4.73 -18.10 -0.29
C VAL A 101 -5.73 -19.11 -0.84
N ALA A 102 -5.93 -19.08 -2.15
CA ALA A 102 -6.71 -20.07 -2.87
C ALA A 102 -5.81 -20.83 -3.86
N GLU A 103 -6.17 -22.08 -4.11
CA GLU A 103 -5.57 -22.88 -5.17
C GLU A 103 -6.37 -22.64 -6.46
N LEU A 104 -5.65 -22.29 -7.53
CA LEU A 104 -6.20 -22.03 -8.85
C LEU A 104 -5.57 -22.98 -9.86
N PRO A 105 -6.32 -23.50 -10.84
CA PRO A 105 -5.75 -24.23 -11.95
C PRO A 105 -4.63 -23.43 -12.62
N LEU A 106 -3.50 -24.10 -12.85
CA LEU A 106 -2.43 -23.56 -13.66
C LEU A 106 -2.88 -23.60 -15.12
N GLU A 107 -3.45 -22.50 -15.59
CA GLU A 107 -3.45 -22.21 -17.02
C GLU A 107 -1.98 -22.06 -17.43
N LEU A 108 -1.43 -23.10 -18.04
CA LEU A 108 -0.15 -23.05 -18.73
C LEU A 108 -0.33 -21.98 -19.80
N SER A 109 0.31 -20.82 -19.62
CA SER A 109 0.34 -19.79 -20.64
C SER A 109 1.10 -20.34 -21.85
N SER A 110 0.42 -21.05 -22.74
CA SER A 110 0.89 -21.32 -24.09
C SER A 110 0.84 -20.01 -24.85
N SER A 111 1.82 -19.14 -24.64
CA SER A 111 2.16 -18.07 -25.59
C SER A 111 2.87 -18.66 -26.82
N ALA A 112 2.26 -19.68 -27.41
CA ALA A 112 2.62 -20.24 -28.71
C ALA A 112 1.54 -19.80 -29.68
N GLY A 113 1.70 -18.59 -30.22
CA GLY A 113 0.92 -18.14 -31.36
C GLY A 113 1.36 -18.88 -32.62
N SER A 114 0.48 -19.71 -33.16
CA SER A 114 0.33 -19.96 -34.60
C SER A 114 -0.64 -18.87 -35.10
N SER A 115 -0.43 -18.07 -36.14
CA SER A 115 0.37 -18.06 -37.38
C SER A 115 0.60 -16.56 -37.74
N SER A 116 1.67 -16.09 -38.39
CA SER A 116 2.12 -16.40 -39.75
C SER A 116 3.58 -15.93 -40.00
N SER A 117 4.25 -16.62 -40.91
CA SER A 117 5.62 -16.49 -41.40
C SER A 117 6.07 -15.11 -41.89
N SER A 118 7.27 -14.69 -41.45
CA SER A 118 8.31 -14.15 -42.35
C SER A 118 9.68 -14.10 -41.64
N SER A 119 10.67 -14.67 -42.31
CA SER A 119 12.08 -14.77 -41.99
C SER A 119 12.81 -13.43 -41.83
N SER A 120 13.70 -13.32 -40.83
CA SER A 120 15.09 -12.82 -41.00
C SER A 120 15.82 -12.62 -39.66
N SER A 121 16.90 -13.39 -39.49
CA SER A 121 18.22 -13.03 -38.93
C SER A 121 18.40 -12.02 -37.76
N SER A 122 19.14 -12.51 -36.76
CA SER A 122 20.29 -11.87 -36.08
C SER A 122 20.10 -11.14 -34.73
N SER A 123 21.10 -11.40 -33.87
CA SER A 123 21.60 -10.61 -32.73
C SER A 123 21.02 -10.84 -31.32
N SER A 124 21.85 -11.49 -30.50
CA SER A 124 22.24 -11.16 -29.12
C SER A 124 21.33 -10.25 -28.27
N SER A 125 20.84 -10.78 -27.15
CA SER A 125 21.05 -10.16 -25.83
C SER A 125 20.52 -11.07 -24.72
N SER A 126 21.39 -11.40 -23.78
CA SER A 126 21.12 -12.09 -22.52
C SER A 126 20.24 -11.21 -21.63
N SER A 127 18.93 -11.25 -21.87
CA SER A 127 17.94 -10.82 -20.89
C SER A 127 17.53 -12.05 -20.09
N SER A 128 17.83 -11.99 -18.79
CA SER A 128 17.43 -12.96 -17.78
C SER A 128 15.91 -12.99 -17.67
N SER A 129 15.27 -13.69 -18.60
CA SER A 129 13.89 -14.12 -18.52
C SER A 129 13.78 -15.01 -17.28
N ALA A 130 13.24 -14.43 -16.19
CA ALA A 130 12.87 -15.18 -15.01
C ALA A 130 11.85 -16.23 -15.44
N SER A 131 12.35 -17.44 -15.76
CA SER A 131 11.53 -18.62 -15.89
C SER A 131 10.74 -18.69 -14.59
N SER A 132 9.42 -18.58 -14.68
CA SER A 132 8.54 -18.83 -13.54
C SER A 132 8.68 -20.31 -13.22
N SER A 133 9.71 -20.62 -12.43
CA SER A 133 10.00 -21.95 -11.97
C SER A 133 8.74 -22.50 -11.34
N LEU A 134 8.30 -23.65 -11.86
CA LEU A 134 7.21 -24.42 -11.27
C LEU A 134 7.67 -24.77 -9.85
N THR A 135 7.20 -24.01 -8.87
CA THR A 135 7.50 -24.22 -7.45
C THR A 135 6.59 -25.32 -6.94
N SER A 136 6.84 -26.52 -7.43
CA SER A 136 6.17 -27.76 -7.01
C SER A 136 6.37 -27.93 -5.50
N THR A 137 5.28 -27.84 -4.73
CA THR A 137 5.29 -28.05 -3.27
C THR A 137 4.51 -29.32 -2.97
N ALA A 138 5.03 -30.20 -2.11
CA ALA A 138 4.44 -31.50 -1.81
C ALA A 138 2.99 -31.47 -1.26
N THR A 139 2.51 -30.30 -0.80
CA THR A 139 1.15 -30.10 -0.29
C THR A 139 0.20 -29.45 -1.31
N LEU A 140 0.64 -29.19 -2.53
CA LEU A 140 -0.19 -28.64 -3.60
C LEU A 140 -0.85 -29.77 -4.39
N SER A 141 -2.12 -29.58 -4.75
CA SER A 141 -2.78 -30.43 -5.72
C SER A 141 -2.05 -30.35 -7.08
N PRO A 142 -1.81 -31.48 -7.76
CA PRO A 142 -1.13 -31.48 -9.07
C PRO A 142 -1.84 -30.54 -10.06
N GLY A 143 -1.09 -29.67 -10.72
CA GLY A 143 -1.65 -28.72 -11.69
C GLY A 143 -2.29 -27.47 -11.09
N MET A 144 -2.16 -27.22 -9.78
CA MET A 144 -2.67 -26.00 -9.13
C MET A 144 -1.53 -25.04 -8.73
N LYS A 145 -1.81 -23.73 -8.74
CA LYS A 145 -0.98 -22.68 -8.13
C LYS A 145 -1.72 -21.99 -7.00
N ARG A 146 -0.98 -21.61 -5.96
CA ARG A 146 -1.53 -20.78 -4.88
C ARG A 146 -1.45 -19.30 -5.23
N VAL A 147 -2.57 -18.62 -5.06
CA VAL A 147 -2.66 -17.18 -5.27
C VAL A 147 -3.47 -16.53 -4.15
N ILE A 148 -3.16 -15.27 -3.87
CA ILE A 148 -3.89 -14.45 -2.91
C ILE A 148 -5.11 -13.88 -3.63
N VAL A 149 -6.28 -14.06 -3.04
CA VAL A 149 -7.56 -13.53 -3.53
C VAL A 149 -8.15 -12.58 -2.50
N ASN A 150 -8.79 -11.52 -2.98
CA ASN A 150 -9.57 -10.60 -2.16
C ASN A 150 -11.04 -11.05 -2.09
N LEU A 151 -11.56 -11.14 -0.87
CA LEU A 151 -12.90 -11.58 -0.51
C LEU A 151 -13.55 -10.56 0.44
N ALA A 152 -14.88 -10.60 0.50
CA ALA A 152 -15.63 -9.91 1.56
C ALA A 152 -15.22 -10.45 2.94
N PRO A 153 -15.29 -9.63 4.01
CA PRO A 153 -14.79 -10.00 5.35
C PRO A 153 -15.43 -11.25 5.96
N ASP A 154 -16.66 -11.57 5.57
CA ASP A 154 -17.43 -12.70 6.10
C ASP A 154 -17.31 -13.98 5.24
N ALA A 155 -16.54 -13.94 4.16
CA ALA A 155 -16.47 -15.04 3.21
C ALA A 155 -15.69 -16.24 3.78
N THR A 156 -16.38 -17.37 3.93
CA THR A 156 -15.80 -18.60 4.47
C THR A 156 -15.06 -19.44 3.43
N GLY A 157 -15.16 -19.11 2.14
CA GLY A 157 -14.49 -19.82 1.05
C GLY A 157 -14.32 -18.96 -0.20
N TYR A 158 -13.47 -19.42 -1.10
CA TYR A 158 -13.34 -18.86 -2.44
C TYR A 158 -13.78 -19.92 -3.45
N GLN A 159 -14.73 -19.56 -4.32
CA GLN A 159 -15.08 -20.35 -5.49
C GLN A 159 -14.44 -19.69 -6.71
N HIS A 160 -13.71 -20.48 -7.49
CA HIS A 160 -13.03 -19.97 -8.68
C HIS A 160 -14.02 -19.82 -9.83
N GLU A 161 -14.13 -18.60 -10.36
CA GLU A 161 -14.76 -18.34 -11.64
C GLU A 161 -13.66 -18.01 -12.66
N ALA A 162 -13.70 -18.65 -13.83
CA ALA A 162 -12.68 -18.51 -14.87
C ALA A 162 -12.57 -17.08 -15.43
N SER A 163 -13.60 -16.26 -15.26
CA SER A 163 -13.63 -14.84 -15.65
C SER A 163 -12.78 -13.93 -14.75
N ASN A 164 -12.49 -14.36 -13.52
CA ASN A 164 -11.80 -13.52 -12.54
C ASN A 164 -10.30 -13.51 -12.80
N GLN A 165 -9.80 -12.41 -13.36
CA GLN A 165 -8.38 -12.20 -13.55
C GLN A 165 -7.65 -12.19 -12.21
N VAL A 166 -6.61 -13.01 -12.13
CA VAL A 166 -5.82 -13.16 -10.92
C VAL A 166 -4.90 -11.96 -10.74
N LYS A 167 -5.29 -11.04 -9.85
CA LYS A 167 -4.51 -9.85 -9.53
C LYS A 167 -3.48 -10.14 -8.44
N LYS A 168 -2.30 -9.53 -8.58
CA LYS A 168 -1.29 -9.51 -7.52
C LYS A 168 -1.51 -8.27 -6.67
N PHE A 169 -1.64 -8.44 -5.36
CA PHE A 169 -1.80 -7.32 -4.43
C PHE A 169 -0.45 -6.78 -3.99
N ALA A 170 -0.27 -5.45 -4.03
CA ALA A 170 0.96 -4.82 -3.57
C ALA A 170 1.25 -5.15 -2.09
N HIS A 171 2.53 -5.36 -1.76
CA HIS A 171 3.04 -5.65 -0.42
C HIS A 171 2.56 -6.96 0.25
N MET A 172 1.82 -7.80 -0.47
CA MET A 172 1.34 -9.09 0.02
C MET A 172 2.10 -10.23 -0.64
N LYS A 173 2.49 -11.24 0.14
CA LYS A 173 3.20 -12.42 -0.37
C LYS A 173 2.77 -13.69 0.34
N ILE A 174 2.90 -14.82 -0.35
CA ILE A 174 2.71 -16.15 0.21
C ILE A 174 4.06 -16.62 0.79
N HIS A 175 4.04 -17.19 1.98
CA HIS A 175 5.19 -17.70 2.72
C HIS A 175 4.93 -19.14 3.17
N ASN A 176 5.97 -19.97 3.26
CA ASN A 176 5.87 -21.40 3.59
C ASN A 176 4.82 -22.15 2.75
N GLY A 177 4.56 -21.68 1.52
CA GLY A 177 3.57 -22.23 0.61
C GLY A 177 2.11 -21.89 0.92
N PHE A 178 1.68 -21.66 2.17
CA PHE A 178 0.24 -21.46 2.50
C PHE A 178 -0.06 -20.18 3.30
N MET A 179 0.94 -19.57 3.94
CA MET A 179 0.72 -18.49 4.89
C MET A 179 0.83 -17.13 4.21
N ILE A 180 -0.17 -16.26 4.37
CA ILE A 180 -0.09 -14.89 3.86
C ILE A 180 0.78 -14.06 4.80
N LYS A 181 1.72 -13.30 4.23
CA LYS A 181 2.51 -12.28 4.94
C LYS A 181 2.39 -10.94 4.23
N GLY A 182 2.24 -9.90 5.03
CA GLY A 182 2.17 -8.52 4.59
C GLY A 182 2.02 -7.58 5.79
N PRO A 183 2.27 -6.28 5.60
CA PRO A 183 2.04 -5.28 6.63
C PRO A 183 0.54 -5.15 6.94
N PHE A 184 0.19 -4.89 8.20
CA PHE A 184 -1.20 -4.65 8.67
C PHE A 184 -2.18 -5.82 8.45
N LEU A 185 -1.68 -7.03 8.21
CA LEU A 185 -2.51 -8.23 8.15
C LEU A 185 -2.80 -8.78 9.55
N GLN A 186 -4.08 -8.96 9.85
CA GLN A 186 -4.58 -9.63 11.05
C GLN A 186 -5.02 -11.05 10.68
N PRO A 187 -4.27 -12.11 11.06
CA PRO A 187 -4.61 -13.48 10.67
C PRO A 187 -5.95 -13.91 11.28
N ILE A 188 -6.77 -14.60 10.48
CA ILE A 188 -8.05 -15.15 10.94
C ILE A 188 -7.80 -16.45 11.72
N LYS A 189 -8.47 -16.61 12.86
CA LYS A 189 -8.39 -17.84 13.66
C LYS A 189 -9.01 -19.00 12.89
N GLY A 190 -8.40 -20.18 12.95
CA GLY A 190 -8.91 -21.39 12.28
C GLY A 190 -8.51 -21.52 10.79
N SER A 191 -7.92 -20.50 10.16
CA SER A 191 -7.45 -20.59 8.77
C SER A 191 -5.98 -21.01 8.62
N ASN A 192 -5.29 -21.40 9.71
CA ASN A 192 -3.87 -21.75 9.70
C ASN A 192 -2.99 -20.70 8.99
N GLY A 193 -3.30 -19.40 9.12
CA GLY A 193 -2.55 -18.32 8.45
C GLY A 193 -2.75 -18.19 6.93
N SER A 194 -3.63 -19.00 6.32
CA SER A 194 -4.00 -18.87 4.90
C SER A 194 -4.98 -17.73 4.61
N ALA A 195 -5.63 -17.19 5.64
CA ALA A 195 -6.51 -16.04 5.53
C ALA A 195 -6.16 -14.97 6.57
N ALA A 196 -6.28 -13.71 6.16
CA ALA A 196 -6.04 -12.56 7.01
C ALA A 196 -6.99 -11.42 6.64
N LEU A 197 -7.40 -10.66 7.65
CA LEU A 197 -8.12 -9.40 7.48
C LEU A 197 -7.11 -8.25 7.37
N ILE A 198 -7.45 -7.27 6.54
CA ILE A 198 -6.80 -5.97 6.50
C ILE A 198 -7.85 -4.92 6.79
N LYS A 199 -7.61 -4.12 7.83
CA LYS A 199 -8.49 -3.05 8.28
C LYS A 199 -7.81 -1.72 8.00
N VAL A 200 -8.60 -0.72 7.60
CA VAL A 200 -8.14 0.67 7.50
C VAL A 200 -7.70 1.12 8.90
N GLU A 201 -6.39 1.35 9.05
CA GLU A 201 -5.76 1.87 10.26
C GLU A 201 -5.08 3.22 10.00
N GLU A 202 -4.94 4.04 11.04
CA GLU A 202 -4.25 5.33 10.92
C GLU A 202 -2.77 5.13 10.58
N GLY A 203 -2.28 5.88 9.59
CA GLY A 203 -0.88 5.88 9.19
C GLY A 203 -0.44 4.61 8.46
N MET A 204 -1.37 3.82 7.93
CA MET A 204 -1.07 2.64 7.13
C MET A 204 -0.18 2.95 5.91
N TRP A 205 -0.34 4.15 5.35
CA TRP A 205 0.45 4.70 4.25
C TRP A 205 1.37 5.83 4.70
N GLU A 206 1.63 5.96 6.01
CA GLU A 206 2.46 7.03 6.53
C GLU A 206 3.95 6.81 6.22
N ASP A 207 4.60 7.84 5.67
CA ASP A 207 6.06 7.86 5.66
C ASP A 207 6.53 8.36 7.04
N LYS A 208 6.87 7.43 7.95
CA LYS A 208 7.23 7.76 9.35
C LYS A 208 8.43 8.70 9.41
N LEU A 209 8.34 9.72 10.27
CA LEU A 209 9.45 10.61 10.55
C LEU A 209 10.36 9.98 11.61
N GLY A 210 11.68 10.06 11.39
CA GLY A 210 12.65 9.60 12.37
C GLY A 210 12.54 10.41 13.67
N GLN A 211 12.34 9.71 14.79
CA GLN A 211 12.35 10.29 16.12
C GLN A 211 13.66 9.95 16.83
N LYS A 212 14.19 10.90 17.61
CA LYS A 212 15.38 10.67 18.42
C LYS A 212 15.02 9.83 19.66
N VAL A 213 15.57 8.62 19.74
CA VAL A 213 15.47 7.76 20.94
C VAL A 213 16.42 8.31 22.02
N ASP A 214 15.88 8.60 23.21
CA ASP A 214 16.60 9.13 24.38
C ASP A 214 17.45 10.38 24.08
N GLY A 215 16.89 11.39 23.40
CA GLY A 215 17.60 12.62 23.05
C GLY A 215 18.61 12.47 21.89
N GLY A 216 18.74 11.27 21.33
CA GLY A 216 19.67 10.92 20.25
C GLY A 216 21.05 10.54 20.78
N GLU A 217 21.94 10.15 19.86
CA GLU A 217 23.23 9.56 20.19
C GLU A 217 24.07 10.38 21.19
N ARG A 218 24.20 11.70 20.98
CA ARG A 218 25.02 12.57 21.84
C ARG A 218 24.47 12.76 23.26
N ARG A 219 23.16 12.73 23.45
CA ARG A 219 22.50 13.03 24.75
C ARG A 219 21.97 11.80 25.46
N ARG A 220 22.05 10.61 24.86
CA ARG A 220 21.51 9.36 25.40
C ARG A 220 21.99 9.04 26.80
N ALA A 221 23.29 9.14 27.05
CA ALA A 221 23.87 8.84 28.38
C ALA A 221 23.37 9.84 29.44
N GLU A 222 23.39 11.13 29.11
CA GLU A 222 22.91 12.20 29.99
C GLU A 222 21.42 12.04 30.33
N VAL A 223 20.56 11.85 29.31
CA VAL A 223 19.11 11.70 29.48
C VAL A 223 18.80 10.47 30.34
N ARG A 224 19.47 9.34 30.11
CA ARG A 224 19.29 8.13 30.93
C ARG A 224 19.81 8.29 32.36
N ALA A 225 20.91 9.02 32.55
CA ALA A 225 21.43 9.31 33.88
C ALA A 225 20.44 10.18 34.69
N LYS A 226 19.92 11.25 34.07
CA LYS A 226 18.91 12.13 34.68
C LYS A 226 17.63 11.36 35.03
N LYS A 227 17.14 10.54 34.10
CA LYS A 227 15.96 9.68 34.35
C LYS A 227 16.18 8.74 35.55
N ARG A 228 17.34 8.06 35.63
CA ARG A 228 17.67 7.19 36.78
C ARG A 228 17.80 7.95 38.10
N SER A 229 18.29 9.19 38.11
CA SER A 229 18.32 9.99 39.34
C SER A 229 16.92 10.43 39.78
N GLU A 230 16.04 10.78 38.84
CA GLU A 230 14.65 11.14 39.14
C GLU A 230 13.85 9.95 39.66
N GLU A 231 14.03 8.76 39.06
CA GLU A 231 13.42 7.52 39.52
C GLU A 231 13.87 7.16 40.94
N ARG A 232 15.17 7.29 41.25
CA ARG A 232 15.68 7.10 42.62
C ARG A 232 15.07 8.09 43.60
N ARG A 233 14.99 9.37 43.23
CA ARG A 233 14.38 10.39 44.08
C ARG A 233 12.89 10.12 44.32
N LYS A 234 12.17 9.65 43.29
CA LYS A 234 10.73 9.34 43.39
C LYS A 234 10.45 8.05 44.16
N GLY A 235 11.32 7.04 44.07
CA GLY A 235 11.18 5.79 44.84
C GLY A 235 11.66 5.89 46.29
N LEU A 236 12.33 6.99 46.65
CA LEU A 236 12.70 7.35 48.02
C LEU A 236 11.61 8.17 48.74
N ALA A 237 10.57 8.61 48.01
CA ALA A 237 9.39 9.29 48.55
C ALA A 237 8.22 8.30 48.63
#